data_AF-A0A7V9KXP8-F1
#
_entry.id   AF-A0A7V9KXP8-F1
#
_cell.length_a   1.000
_cell.length_b   1.000
_cell.length_c   1.000
_cell.angle_alpha   90.00
_cell.angle_beta   90.00
_cell.angle_gamma   90.00
#
_symmetry.space_group_name_H-M   'P 1'
#
loop_
_entity.id
_entity.type
_entity.pdbx_description
1 polymer ?
#
loop_
_entity_poly.entity_id
_entity_poly.type
_entity_poly.pdbx_seq_one_letter_code
_entity_poly.pdbx_strand_id
1 'polypeptide(L)' 'LVTSQNHGFAVEGAGPEVTHVSLYDGTVEGLALPRAAARSVQFHPEAGPGPHDARPLIDDWIEELRLAQAA' A
#
# COMPACT_ATOMS: atom_id res chain seq x y z
N LEU A 1 -6.14 -7.48 5.66
CA LEU A 1 -4.78 -8.08 5.63
C LEU A 1 -4.24 -8.02 7.04
N VAL A 2 -3.51 -9.03 7.51
CA VAL A 2 -2.61 -8.86 8.66
C VAL A 2 -1.25 -8.46 8.10
N THR A 3 -0.61 -7.42 8.64
CA THR A 3 0.58 -6.82 8.04
C THR A 3 1.69 -6.58 9.05
N SER A 4 2.93 -6.47 8.56
CA SER A 4 4.08 -6.01 9.35
C SER A 4 4.18 -4.50 9.28
N GLN A 5 4.35 -3.84 10.43
CA GLN A 5 4.45 -2.38 10.52
C GLN A 5 5.65 -1.98 11.38
N ASN A 6 6.37 -0.95 10.95
CA ASN A 6 7.47 -0.35 11.71
C ASN A 6 7.64 1.14 11.34
N HIS A 7 6.72 1.98 11.81
CA HIS A 7 6.77 3.43 11.63
C HIS A 7 6.26 4.15 12.88
N GLY A 8 6.75 5.37 13.12
CA GLY A 8 6.33 6.23 14.24
C GLY A 8 5.59 7.50 13.82
N PHE A 9 5.39 7.69 12.51
CA PHE A 9 4.62 8.77 11.91
C PHE A 9 3.52 8.17 11.05
N ALA A 10 2.40 8.89 10.90
CA ALA A 10 1.29 8.51 10.04
C ALA A 10 0.88 9.69 9.17
N VAL A 11 0.33 9.40 7.98
CA VAL A 11 -0.17 10.42 7.06
C VAL A 11 -1.59 10.83 7.44
N GLU A 12 -1.89 12.12 7.42
CA GLU A 12 -3.24 12.65 7.54
C GLU A 12 -3.96 12.57 6.18
N GLY A 13 -5.15 11.97 6.14
CA GLY A 13 -5.86 11.56 4.92
C GLY A 13 -6.50 12.67 4.07
N ALA A 14 -5.87 13.83 3.94
CA ALA A 14 -6.38 14.93 3.12
C ALA A 14 -5.76 14.93 1.71
N GLY A 15 -6.59 14.73 0.68
CA GLY A 15 -6.23 14.93 -0.73
C GLY A 15 -6.31 13.67 -1.60
N PRO A 16 -5.42 12.66 -1.42
CA PRO A 16 -5.45 11.42 -2.20
C PRO A 16 -6.56 10.45 -1.77
N GLU A 17 -6.84 9.45 -2.60
CA GLU A 17 -7.80 8.38 -2.26
C GLU A 17 -7.16 7.45 -1.21
N VAL A 18 -7.82 7.28 -0.07
CA VAL A 18 -7.39 6.33 0.97
C VAL A 18 -7.81 4.92 0.57
N THR A 19 -6.83 4.00 0.44
CA THR A 19 -7.07 2.61 0.00
C THR A 19 -7.07 1.62 1.15
N HIS A 20 -6.35 1.93 2.23
CA HIS A 20 -6.26 1.09 3.42
C HIS A 20 -6.32 1.96 4.66
N VAL A 21 -6.96 1.43 5.71
CA VAL A 21 -7.00 2.03 7.05
C VAL A 21 -6.66 0.97 8.09
N SER A 22 -5.99 1.38 9.15
CA SER A 22 -5.70 0.52 10.29
C SER A 22 -7.01 0.17 11.00
N LEU A 23 -7.24 -1.12 11.24
CA LEU A 23 -8.40 -1.56 12.03
C LEU A 23 -8.21 -1.33 13.54
N TYR A 24 -7.00 -1.00 13.98
CA TYR A 24 -6.70 -0.77 15.40
C TYR A 24 -6.95 0.68 15.83
N ASP A 25 -6.62 1.65 14.99
CA ASP A 25 -6.67 3.07 15.34
C ASP A 25 -7.21 4.00 14.25
N GLY A 26 -7.56 3.46 13.07
CA GLY A 26 -8.14 4.24 11.97
C GLY A 26 -7.14 5.11 11.21
N THR A 27 -5.83 4.99 11.48
CA THR A 27 -4.80 5.70 10.72
C THR A 27 -4.74 5.25 9.26
N VAL A 28 -4.26 6.13 8.38
CA VAL A 28 -4.14 5.84 6.94
C VAL A 28 -3.02 4.83 6.71
N GLU A 29 -3.35 3.75 6.01
CA GLU A 29 -2.42 2.64 5.72
C GLU A 29 -2.09 2.50 4.24
N GLY A 30 -2.73 3.29 3.37
CA GLY A 30 -2.45 3.28 1.94
C GLY A 30 -3.18 4.39 1.21
N LEU A 31 -2.55 4.85 0.13
CA LEU A 31 -3.02 5.95 -0.70
C LEU A 31 -2.94 5.57 -2.18
N ALA A 32 -3.88 6.10 -2.98
CA ALA A 32 -3.84 6.04 -4.44
C ALA A 32 -3.96 7.44 -5.04
N LEU A 33 -3.18 7.66 -6.10
CA LEU A 33 -3.24 8.83 -6.98
C LEU A 33 -3.44 8.34 -8.42
N PRO A 34 -4.68 8.01 -8.83
CA PRO A 34 -4.94 7.39 -10.13
C PRO A 34 -4.43 8.21 -11.32
N ARG A 35 -4.51 9.55 -11.24
CA ARG A 35 -4.02 10.46 -12.29
C ARG A 35 -2.50 10.40 -12.50
N ALA A 36 -1.76 9.98 -11.48
CA ALA A 36 -0.31 9.86 -11.52
C ALA A 36 0.15 8.40 -11.68
N ALA A 37 -0.77 7.44 -11.84
CA ALA A 37 -0.48 6.01 -11.81
C ALA A 37 0.40 5.61 -10.61
N ALA A 38 0.14 6.21 -9.45
CA ALA A 38 0.93 6.04 -8.25
C ALA A 38 0.08 5.55 -7.07
N ARG A 39 0.65 4.66 -6.27
CA ARG A 39 0.07 4.15 -5.03
C ARG A 39 1.15 3.91 -3.98
N SER A 40 0.75 3.90 -2.72
CA SER A 40 1.62 3.60 -1.59
C SER A 40 0.87 2.83 -0.51
N VAL A 41 1.63 2.14 0.34
CA VAL A 41 1.18 1.50 1.57
C VAL A 41 2.09 1.94 2.71
N GLN A 42 1.54 1.99 3.93
CA GLN A 42 2.25 2.41 5.14
C GLN A 42 2.91 1.23 5.87
N PHE A 43 2.39 0.02 5.64
CA PHE A 43 2.95 -1.24 6.11
C PHE A 43 4.04 -1.80 5.18
N HIS A 44 4.72 -2.85 5.63
CA HIS A 44 5.74 -3.59 4.90
C HIS A 44 5.13 -4.79 4.16
N PRO A 45 4.80 -4.69 2.85
CA PRO A 45 4.20 -5.79 2.09
C PRO A 45 5.17 -6.96 1.83
N GLU A 46 6.47 -6.72 1.94
CA GLU A 46 7.53 -7.71 1.85
C GLU A 46 7.66 -8.58 3.11
N ALA A 47 7.20 -8.03 4.25
CA ALA A 47 7.37 -8.60 5.60
C ALA A 47 8.84 -8.89 5.96
N GLY A 48 9.10 -9.93 6.75
CA GLY A 48 10.45 -10.32 7.19
C GLY A 48 10.98 -9.53 8.40
N PRO A 49 10.39 -9.69 9.61
CA PRO A 49 9.43 -10.73 10.01
C PRO A 49 7.95 -10.37 9.75
N GLY A 50 7.06 -11.35 9.96
CA GLY A 50 5.60 -11.19 9.96
C GLY A 50 4.87 -11.86 8.78
N PRO A 51 3.55 -11.63 8.62
CA PRO A 51 2.70 -12.34 7.67
C PRO A 51 2.91 -11.88 6.22
N HIS A 52 2.66 -12.78 5.26
CA HIS A 52 2.81 -12.51 3.83
C HIS A 52 1.52 -12.11 3.10
N ASP A 53 0.46 -11.78 3.85
CA ASP A 53 -0.87 -11.45 3.30
C ASP A 53 -0.84 -10.29 2.30
N ALA A 54 0.10 -9.35 2.46
CA ALA A 54 0.23 -8.16 1.63
C ALA A 54 1.15 -8.32 0.40
N ARG A 55 1.81 -9.48 0.23
CA ARG A 55 2.70 -9.74 -0.90
C ARG A 55 2.03 -9.59 -2.29
N PRO A 56 0.75 -9.97 -2.48
CA PRO A 56 0.08 -9.77 -3.77
C PRO A 56 0.09 -8.32 -4.27
N LEU A 57 0.13 -7.32 -3.39
CA LEU A 57 0.19 -5.91 -3.80
C LEU A 57 1.44 -5.58 -4.62
N ILE A 58 2.56 -6.27 -4.35
CA ILE A 58 3.81 -6.15 -5.11
C ILE A 58 3.65 -6.85 -6.45
N ASP A 59 3.10 -8.07 -6.46
CA ASP A 59 2.89 -8.86 -7.67
C ASP A 59 1.96 -8.12 -8.66
N ASP A 60 0.86 -7.55 -8.15
CA ASP A 60 -0.08 -6.73 -8.91
C ASP A 60 0.59 -5.47 -9.49
N TRP A 61 1.49 -4.82 -8.73
CA TRP A 61 2.25 -3.68 -9.24
C TRP A 61 3.12 -4.10 -10.42
N ILE A 62 3.90 -5.16 -10.25
CA ILE A 62 4.79 -5.65 -11.32
C ILE A 62 4.00 -5.95 -12.59
N GLU A 63 2.81 -6.55 -12.46
CA GLU A 63 1.97 -6.85 -13.61
C GLU A 63 1.44 -5.59 -14.29
N GLU A 64 0.98 -4.59 -13.54
CA GLU A 64 0.58 -3.30 -14.09
C GLU A 64 1.72 -2.60 -14.86
N LEU A 65 2.96 -2.67 -14.36
CA LEU A 65 4.13 -2.13 -15.06
C LEU A 65 4.39 -2.85 -16.38
N ARG A 66 4.25 -4.19 -16.41
CA ARG A 66 4.40 -4.96 -17.66
C ARG A 66 3.36 -4.55 -18.69
N LEU A 67 2.10 -4.41 -18.27
CA LEU A 67 1.00 -4.00 -19.15
C LEU A 67 1.21 -2.58 -19.68
N ALA A 68 1.65 -1.64 -18.83
CA ALA A 68 1.94 -0.28 -19.24
C ALA A 68 3.09 -0.16 -20.25
N GLN A 69 4.08 -1.06 -20.21
CA GLN A 69 5.16 -1.11 -21.21
C GLN A 69 4.73 -1.66 -22.57
N ALA A 70 3.66 -2.46 -22.60
CA ALA A 70 3.14 -3.09 -23.81
C ALA A 70 2.14 -2.21 -24.60
N ALA A 71 1.68 -1.11 -23.99
CA ALA A 71 0.74 -0.15 -24.56
C ALA A 71 1.47 1.02 -25.25
#